data_AF-A0A9D6JAF5-F1
#
_entry.id   AF-A0A9D6JAF5-F1
#
_cell.length_a   1.000
_cell.length_b   1.000
_cell.length_c   1.000
_cell.angle_alpha   90.00
_cell.angle_beta   90.00
_cell.angle_gamma   90.00
#
_symmetry.space_group_name_H-M   'P 1'
#
loop_
_entity.id
_entity.type
_entity.pdbx_description
1 polymer ?
#
loop_
_entity_poly.entity_id
_entity_poly.type
_entity_poly.pdbx_seq_one_letter_code
_entity_poly.pdbx_strand_id
1 'polypeptide(L)'
;MTTDEAVKIFSEIEACPPLMRSKARTAYIGKEVDWAATFFSGEMESEKRAFLVFRHEASEKMIFTRASLADYPWLQSAQRGEPVRLRGRISKLGPLTIDLEVVSLAQIAKAAP
;
A
#
# COMPACT_ATOMS: atom_id res chain seq x y z
N MET A 1 -19.16 7.63 -5.23
CA MET A 1 -17.80 7.76 -5.79
C MET A 1 -16.95 8.44 -4.74
N THR A 2 -16.33 7.69 -3.84
CA THR A 2 -15.32 8.24 -2.92
C THR A 2 -14.06 8.44 -3.74
N THR A 3 -13.64 9.69 -3.94
CA THR A 3 -12.30 9.99 -4.44
C THR A 3 -11.32 9.17 -3.62
N ASP A 4 -10.58 8.30 -4.29
CA ASP A 4 -9.62 7.42 -3.66
C ASP A 4 -8.66 8.28 -2.83
N GLU A 5 -8.67 8.05 -1.52
CA GLU A 5 -7.96 8.90 -0.56
C GLU A 5 -6.46 8.96 -0.86
N ALA A 6 -5.90 7.89 -1.45
CA ALA A 6 -4.51 7.90 -1.88
C ALA A 6 -4.30 8.90 -3.03
N VAL A 7 -5.19 8.92 -4.03
CA VAL A 7 -5.13 9.87 -5.16
C VAL A 7 -5.13 11.29 -4.63
N LYS A 8 -6.01 11.59 -3.67
CA LYS A 8 -6.07 12.92 -3.04
C LYS A 8 -4.75 13.30 -2.37
N ILE A 9 -4.17 12.42 -1.55
CA ILE A 9 -2.89 12.66 -0.88
C ILE A 9 -1.79 13.01 -1.89
N PHE A 10 -1.69 12.25 -2.98
CA PHE A 10 -0.67 12.50 -4.00
C PHE A 10 -0.91 13.77 -4.79
N SER A 11 -2.15 14.07 -5.18
CA SER A 11 -2.47 15.31 -5.87
C SER A 11 -2.12 16.53 -5.02
N GLU A 12 -2.38 16.48 -3.70
CA GLU A 12 -2.02 17.56 -2.78
C GLU A 12 -0.50 17.74 -2.66
N ILE A 13 0.27 16.65 -2.64
CA ILE A 13 1.75 16.70 -2.64
C ILE A 13 2.27 17.26 -3.97
N GLU A 14 1.71 16.83 -5.11
CA GLU A 14 2.19 17.24 -6.43
C GLU A 14 1.86 18.69 -6.76
N ALA A 15 0.75 19.21 -6.22
CA ALA A 15 0.37 20.62 -6.28
C ALA A 15 1.35 21.53 -5.52
N CYS A 16 2.12 21.00 -4.57
CA CYS A 16 3.16 21.77 -3.89
C CYS A 16 4.37 22.03 -4.82
N PRO A 17 5.04 23.20 -4.69
CA PRO A 17 6.32 23.45 -5.36
C PRO A 17 7.33 22.32 -5.08
N PRO A 18 8.17 21.90 -6.06
CA PRO A 18 9.01 20.71 -5.95
C PRO A 18 9.83 20.62 -4.65
N LEU A 19 10.41 21.73 -4.19
CA LEU A 19 11.22 21.79 -2.97
C LEU A 19 10.40 21.69 -1.68
N MET A 20 9.09 21.94 -1.74
CA MET A 20 8.16 21.82 -0.60
C MET A 20 7.51 20.43 -0.51
N ARG A 21 7.59 19.62 -1.57
CA ARG A 21 6.93 18.29 -1.63
C ARG A 21 7.39 17.35 -0.51
N SER A 22 8.66 17.45 -0.11
CA SER A 22 9.18 16.66 1.02
C SER A 22 8.42 16.98 2.31
N LYS A 23 8.24 18.28 2.62
CA LYS A 23 7.49 18.75 3.79
C LYS A 23 6.01 18.35 3.70
N ALA A 24 5.41 18.45 2.51
CA ALA A 24 4.03 18.02 2.28
C ALA A 24 3.84 16.52 2.53
N ARG A 25 4.77 15.67 2.10
CA ARG A 25 4.76 14.22 2.37
C ARG A 25 4.76 13.93 3.88
N THR A 26 5.58 14.64 4.65
CA THR A 26 5.69 14.44 6.10
C THR A 26 4.37 14.67 6.83
N ALA A 27 3.51 15.56 6.31
CA ALA A 27 2.20 15.86 6.90
C ALA A 27 1.22 14.67 6.89
N TYR A 28 1.48 13.66 6.07
CA TYR A 28 0.64 12.45 5.96
C TYR A 28 1.20 11.25 6.71
N ILE A 29 2.41 11.33 7.27
CA ILE A 29 2.97 10.28 8.10
C ILE A 29 2.10 10.15 9.36
N GLY A 30 1.77 8.91 9.73
CA GLY A 30 0.90 8.59 10.85
C GLY A 30 -0.58 8.50 10.49
N LYS A 31 -0.99 8.88 9.27
CA LYS A 31 -2.37 8.78 8.82
C LYS A 31 -2.77 7.32 8.58
N GLU A 32 -3.94 6.93 9.09
CA GLU A 32 -4.56 5.64 8.82
C GLU A 32 -5.26 5.63 7.46
N VAL A 33 -5.16 4.51 6.76
CA VAL A 33 -5.67 4.33 5.42
C VAL A 33 -6.30 2.95 5.24
N ASP A 34 -7.28 2.88 4.34
CA ASP A 34 -7.94 1.65 3.92
C ASP A 34 -8.08 1.66 2.40
N TRP A 35 -7.22 0.91 1.70
CA TRP A 35 -7.06 0.97 0.26
C TRP A 35 -7.24 -0.39 -0.41
N ALA A 36 -7.77 -0.38 -1.62
CA ALA A 36 -7.69 -1.53 -2.53
C ALA A 36 -6.43 -1.40 -3.38
N ALA A 37 -5.69 -2.50 -3.50
CA ALA A 37 -4.47 -2.58 -4.29
C ALA A 37 -4.36 -3.95 -4.95
N THR A 38 -3.38 -4.11 -5.84
CA THR A 38 -3.05 -5.41 -6.44
C THR A 38 -1.72 -5.91 -5.92
N PHE A 39 -1.65 -7.18 -5.53
CA PHE A 39 -0.38 -7.81 -5.16
C PHE A 39 0.57 -7.75 -6.36
N PHE A 40 1.79 -7.30 -6.14
CA PHE A 40 2.78 -7.14 -7.20
C PHE A 40 3.92 -8.15 -7.06
N SER A 41 4.56 -8.17 -5.88
CA SER A 41 5.63 -9.09 -5.54
C SER A 41 5.77 -9.23 -4.03
N GLY A 42 6.47 -10.27 -3.58
CA GLY A 42 6.86 -10.43 -2.19
C GLY A 42 8.20 -11.16 -2.09
N GLU A 43 8.93 -10.89 -1.02
CA GLU A 43 10.20 -11.54 -0.69
C GLU A 43 10.18 -11.94 0.78
N MET A 44 10.61 -13.17 1.07
CA MET A 44 10.77 -13.60 2.45
C MET A 44 11.97 -12.90 3.08
N GLU A 45 11.74 -12.09 4.11
CA GLU A 45 12.83 -11.50 4.92
C GLU A 45 13.31 -12.52 5.98
N SER A 46 12.44 -13.44 6.39
CA SER A 46 12.72 -14.55 7.30
C SER A 46 11.67 -15.66 7.13
N GLU A 47 11.81 -16.77 7.83
CA GLU A 47 10.79 -17.84 7.85
C GLU A 47 9.40 -17.37 8.31
N LYS A 48 9.31 -16.25 9.03
CA LYS A 48 8.06 -15.76 9.63
C LYS A 48 7.54 -14.46 9.03
N ARG A 49 8.36 -13.73 8.28
CA ARG A 49 8.00 -12.40 7.77
C ARG A 49 8.35 -12.26 6.30
N ALA A 50 7.46 -11.61 5.57
CA ALA A 50 7.67 -11.24 4.18
C ALA A 50 7.61 -9.72 4.02
N PHE A 51 8.50 -9.20 3.18
CA PHE A 51 8.35 -7.90 2.56
C PHE A 51 7.39 -8.05 1.38
N LEU A 52 6.40 -7.16 1.30
CA LEU A 52 5.34 -7.22 0.31
C LEU A 52 5.27 -5.91 -0.46
N VAL A 53 5.04 -6.05 -1.76
CA VAL A 53 4.87 -4.96 -2.69
C VAL A 53 3.50 -5.08 -3.33
N PHE A 54 2.73 -4.01 -3.24
CA PHE A 54 1.44 -3.87 -3.90
C PHE A 54 1.48 -2.68 -4.86
N ARG A 55 0.62 -2.69 -5.86
CA ARG A 55 0.40 -1.55 -6.75
C ARG A 55 -0.98 -0.98 -6.47
N HIS A 56 -1.01 0.30 -6.13
CA HIS A 56 -2.24 1.04 -5.94
C HIS A 56 -2.87 1.33 -7.31
N GLU A 57 -4.10 0.85 -7.55
CA GLU A 57 -4.70 0.89 -8.89
C GLU A 57 -4.92 2.32 -9.40
N ALA A 58 -5.40 3.21 -8.52
CA ALA A 58 -5.80 4.56 -8.95
C ALA A 58 -4.63 5.54 -9.12
N SER A 59 -3.46 5.27 -8.54
CA SER A 59 -2.31 6.18 -8.57
C SER A 59 -1.06 5.57 -9.21
N GLU A 60 -1.08 4.28 -9.55
CA GLU A 60 0.05 3.47 -10.02
C GLU A 60 1.25 3.46 -9.06
N LYS A 61 1.10 3.99 -7.84
CA LYS A 61 2.17 4.03 -6.83
C LYS A 61 2.38 2.65 -6.23
N MET A 62 3.61 2.38 -5.82
CA MET A 62 3.98 1.14 -5.16
C MET A 62 3.79 1.27 -3.65
N ILE A 63 3.08 0.33 -3.05
CA ILE A 63 2.89 0.24 -1.60
C ILE A 63 3.79 -0.85 -1.07
N PHE A 64 4.64 -0.51 -0.11
CA PHE A 64 5.56 -1.39 0.57
C PHE A 64 5.08 -1.66 1.98
N THR A 65 5.13 -2.91 2.40
CA THR A 65 4.78 -3.30 3.76
C THR A 65 5.50 -4.58 4.16
N ARG A 66 5.40 -4.93 5.43
CA ARG A 66 5.86 -6.20 5.99
C ARG A 66 4.71 -6.89 6.68
N ALA A 67 4.57 -8.19 6.47
CA ALA A 67 3.54 -8.99 7.12
C ALA A 67 4.11 -10.28 7.70
N SER A 68 3.47 -10.75 8.76
CA SER A 68 3.69 -12.09 9.31
C SER A 68 3.04 -13.13 8.40
N LEU A 69 3.78 -14.17 8.01
CA LEU A 69 3.23 -15.26 7.21
C LEU A 69 2.26 -16.15 7.99
N ALA A 70 2.34 -16.14 9.34
CA ALA A 70 1.42 -16.88 10.19
C ALA A 70 0.01 -16.24 10.21
N ASP A 71 -0.04 -14.91 10.17
CA ASP A 71 -1.30 -14.16 10.19
C ASP A 71 -1.97 -14.14 8.81
N TYR A 72 -1.18 -14.30 7.74
CA TYR A 72 -1.66 -14.30 6.35
C TYR A 72 -1.08 -15.47 5.54
N PRO A 73 -1.49 -16.73 5.83
CA PRO A 73 -0.94 -17.90 5.15
C PRO A 73 -1.12 -17.89 3.63
N TRP A 74 -2.20 -17.24 3.15
CA TRP A 74 -2.53 -17.12 1.73
C TRP A 74 -1.47 -16.35 0.92
N LEU A 75 -0.61 -15.54 1.57
CA LEU A 75 0.48 -14.82 0.90
C LEU A 75 1.47 -15.76 0.20
N GLN A 76 1.62 -16.99 0.69
CA GLN A 76 2.54 -17.98 0.09
C GLN A 76 2.07 -18.46 -1.29
N SER A 77 0.77 -18.36 -1.56
CA SER A 77 0.15 -18.73 -2.83
C SER A 77 -0.32 -17.53 -3.66
N ALA A 78 -0.11 -16.30 -3.16
CA ALA A 78 -0.61 -15.09 -3.80
C ALA A 78 0.06 -14.85 -5.16
N GLN A 79 -0.75 -14.61 -6.18
CA GLN A 79 -0.30 -14.31 -7.53
C GLN A 79 -0.29 -12.82 -7.82
N ARG A 80 0.64 -12.40 -8.66
CA ARG A 80 0.71 -11.02 -9.16
C ARG A 80 -0.62 -10.64 -9.82
N GLY A 81 -1.15 -9.48 -9.44
CA GLY A 81 -2.43 -8.96 -9.91
C GLY A 81 -3.63 -9.34 -9.05
N GLU A 82 -3.45 -10.15 -7.99
CA GLU A 82 -4.55 -10.44 -7.06
C GLU A 82 -4.98 -9.17 -6.30
N PRO A 83 -6.28 -8.87 -6.26
CA PRO A 83 -6.78 -7.71 -5.53
C PRO A 83 -6.77 -7.98 -4.01
N VAL A 84 -6.19 -7.04 -3.28
CA VAL A 84 -5.98 -7.10 -1.84
C VAL A 84 -6.43 -5.79 -1.22
N ARG A 85 -7.16 -5.87 -0.11
CA ARG A 85 -7.49 -4.72 0.73
C ARG A 85 -6.43 -4.57 1.81
N LEU A 86 -5.85 -3.37 1.89
CA LEU A 86 -4.78 -2.99 2.79
C LEU A 86 -5.32 -1.98 3.80
N ARG A 87 -5.25 -2.30 5.09
CA ARG A 87 -5.47 -1.32 6.16
C ARG A 87 -4.20 -1.14 6.97
N GLY A 88 -3.78 0.10 7.13
CA GLY A 88 -2.53 0.38 7.82
C GLY A 88 -2.33 1.87 8.07
N ARG A 89 -1.16 2.18 8.59
CA ARG A 89 -0.71 3.53 8.87
C ARG A 89 0.46 3.90 7.98
N ILE A 90 0.42 5.08 7.37
CA ILE A 90 1.53 5.58 6.54
C ILE A 90 2.74 5.83 7.44
N SER A 91 3.84 5.11 7.21
CA SER A 91 5.11 5.32 7.92
C SER A 91 6.09 6.16 7.11
N LYS A 92 6.03 6.08 5.77
CA LYS A 92 6.87 6.85 4.86
C LYS A 92 6.18 7.09 3.52
N LEU A 93 6.46 8.25 2.91
CA LEU A 93 6.04 8.57 1.54
C LEU A 93 7.25 9.00 0.71
N GLY A 94 7.51 8.26 -0.36
CA GLY A 94 8.48 8.59 -1.40
C GLY A 94 7.84 9.29 -2.60
N PRO A 95 8.62 9.59 -3.66
CA PRO A 95 8.08 10.11 -4.91
C PRO A 95 7.12 9.13 -5.62
N LEU A 96 7.42 7.83 -5.53
CA LEU A 96 6.68 6.76 -6.21
C LEU A 96 6.19 5.65 -5.27
N THR A 97 6.54 5.75 -3.98
CA THR A 97 6.36 4.67 -3.02
C THR A 97 5.62 5.14 -1.77
N ILE A 98 4.90 4.22 -1.14
CA ILE A 98 4.24 4.39 0.16
C ILE A 98 4.67 3.25 1.03
N ASP A 99 5.24 3.53 2.19
CA ASP A 99 5.51 2.50 3.18
C ASP A 99 4.36 2.52 4.19
N LEU A 100 3.74 1.37 4.40
CA LEU A 100 2.68 1.17 5.39
C LEU A 100 3.18 0.29 6.53
N GLU A 101 2.90 0.72 7.75
CA GLU A 101 2.78 -0.18 8.89
C GLU A 101 1.37 -0.81 8.83
N VAL A 102 1.29 -2.01 8.28
CA VAL A 102 -0.01 -2.67 8.05
C VAL A 102 -0.57 -3.25 9.34
N VAL A 103 -1.86 -2.99 9.53
CA VAL A 103 -2.67 -3.54 10.61
C VAL A 103 -3.47 -4.75 10.13
N SER A 104 -3.97 -4.73 8.89
CA SER A 104 -4.68 -5.89 8.31
C SER A 104 -4.54 -6.01 6.78
N LEU A 105 -4.45 -7.24 6.29
CA LEU A 105 -4.57 -7.60 4.87
C LEU A 105 -5.78 -8.51 4.65
N ALA A 106 -6.53 -8.30 3.57
CA ALA A 106 -7.61 -9.19 3.17
C ALA A 106 -7.63 -9.42 1.65
N GLN A 107 -7.76 -10.67 1.21
CA GLN A 107 -8.03 -10.97 -0.20
C GLN A 107 -9.42 -10.45 -0.56
N ILE A 108 -9.52 -9.70 -1.66
CA ILE A 108 -10.79 -9.31 -2.22
C ILE A 108 -11.20 -10.43 -3.17
N ALA A 109 -12.26 -11.16 -2.85
CA ALA A 109 -12.75 -12.20 -3.75
C ALA A 109 -13.04 -11.57 -5.13
N LYS A 110 -12.46 -12.12 -6.19
CA LYS A 110 -12.93 -11.82 -7.54
C LYS A 110 -14.38 -12.29 -7.62
N ALA A 111 -15.32 -11.37 -7.83
CA ALA A 111 -16.65 -11.77 -8.25
C ALA A 111 -16.49 -12.59 -9.54
N ALA A 112 -16.91 -13.86 -9.50
CA ALA A 112 -16.93 -14.68 -10.69
C ALA A 112 -17.86 -14.02 -11.73
N PRO A 113 -17.49 -14.02 -13.02
CA PRO A 113 -18.35 -13.51 -14.08
C PRO A 113 -19.65 -14.31 -14.21
#